data_AF-A0A318HBW5-F1
#
_entry.id   AF-A0A318HBW5-F1
#
_cell.length_a   1.000
_cell.length_b   1.000
_cell.length_c   1.000
_cell.angle_alpha   90.00
_cell.angle_beta   90.00
_cell.angle_gamma   90.00
#
_symmetry.space_group_name_H-M   'P 1'
#
loop_
_entity.id
_entity.type
_entity.pdbx_description
1 polymer ?
#
loop_
_entity_poly.entity_id
_entity_poly.type
_entity_poly.pdbx_seq_one_letter_code
_entity_poly.pdbx_strand_id
1 'polypeptide(L)'
;METTMKLKINKTAIAAAAAAVVLAACIGGGDDMTQAKLSSTSAATLRVDGFDFKDLNRNGALDTYEDWRRSAQERADNLLSQMTLAEKAGVMLHGTMQGTSKVMDATAMKTYVSDYGIN
;
A
#
# COMPACT_ATOMS: atom_id res chain seq x y z
N MET A 1 49.02 -54.89 6.14
CA MET A 1 47.71 -55.24 5.55
C MET A 1 46.73 -54.17 6.03
N GLU A 2 46.74 -52.98 5.43
CA GLU A 2 45.74 -51.95 5.68
C GLU A 2 45.44 -51.22 4.36
N THR A 3 44.15 -51.14 4.06
CA THR A 3 43.60 -50.96 2.73
C THR A 3 43.17 -49.52 2.56
N THR A 4 43.79 -48.77 1.65
CA THR A 4 43.40 -47.39 1.32
C THR A 4 42.16 -47.40 0.42
N MET A 5 41.02 -46.98 0.96
CA MET A 5 39.79 -46.77 0.17
C MET A 5 39.94 -45.55 -0.73
N LYS A 6 39.93 -45.77 -2.05
CA LYS A 6 39.85 -44.70 -3.06
C LYS A 6 38.40 -44.23 -3.20
N LEU A 7 38.16 -42.97 -2.84
CA LEU A 7 36.89 -42.28 -3.07
C LEU A 7 36.65 -42.12 -4.58
N LYS A 8 35.64 -42.82 -5.11
CA LYS A 8 35.28 -42.80 -6.53
C LYS A 8 34.20 -41.73 -6.74
N ILE A 9 34.63 -40.52 -7.09
CA ILE A 9 33.75 -39.40 -7.36
C ILE A 9 33.13 -39.59 -8.75
N ASN A 10 31.82 -39.85 -8.80
CA ASN A 10 31.06 -40.02 -10.04
C ASN A 10 30.81 -38.66 -10.71
N LYS A 11 31.19 -38.53 -11.99
CA LYS A 11 31.08 -37.31 -12.81
C LYS A 11 29.64 -36.79 -12.99
N THR A 12 28.63 -37.60 -12.67
CA THR A 12 27.22 -37.22 -12.70
C THR A 12 26.76 -36.42 -11.48
N ALA A 13 27.54 -36.41 -10.38
CA ALA A 13 27.19 -35.66 -9.17
C ALA A 13 27.47 -34.15 -9.27
N ILE A 14 28.24 -33.71 -10.27
CA ILE A 14 28.60 -32.28 -10.43
C ILE A 14 27.49 -31.50 -11.14
N ALA A 15 26.64 -32.17 -11.95
CA ALA A 15 25.53 -31.51 -12.66
C ALA A 15 24.39 -31.08 -11.72
N ALA A 16 24.20 -31.78 -10.59
CA ALA A 16 23.19 -31.40 -9.59
C ALA A 16 23.63 -30.23 -8.70
N ALA A 17 24.95 -30.01 -8.55
CA ALA A 17 25.48 -28.88 -7.79
C ALA A 17 25.50 -27.57 -8.60
N ALA A 18 25.61 -27.65 -9.93
CA ALA A 18 25.56 -26.47 -10.80
C ALA A 18 24.14 -25.87 -10.94
N ALA A 19 23.08 -26.70 -10.83
CA ALA A 19 21.70 -26.21 -10.87
C ALA A 19 21.27 -25.47 -9.59
N ALA A 20 21.93 -25.72 -8.46
CA ALA A 20 21.63 -25.04 -7.18
C ALA A 20 22.28 -23.65 -7.08
N VAL A 21 23.34 -23.36 -7.85
CA VAL A 21 24.04 -22.06 -7.82
C VAL A 21 23.37 -21.01 -8.71
N VAL A 22 22.62 -21.42 -9.74
CA VAL A 22 21.94 -20.48 -10.66
C VAL A 22 20.72 -19.81 -10.03
N LEU A 23 20.11 -20.40 -8.98
CA LEU A 23 18.95 -19.79 -8.30
C LEU A 23 19.34 -18.62 -7.36
N ALA A 24 20.62 -18.46 -7.03
CA ALA A 24 21.10 -17.41 -6.13
C ALA A 24 21.47 -16.09 -6.84
N ALA A 25 21.36 -16.01 -8.17
CA ALA A 25 21.76 -14.83 -8.96
C ALA A 25 20.65 -13.79 -9.19
N CYS A 26 19.47 -13.95 -8.59
CA CYS A 26 18.34 -13.03 -8.70
C CYS A 26 17.85 -12.51 -7.34
N ILE A 27 18.75 -12.32 -6.37
CA ILE A 27 18.46 -11.51 -5.19
C ILE A 27 19.07 -10.13 -5.51
N GLY A 28 18.46 -9.38 -6.42
CA GLY A 28 17.29 -8.57 -6.07
C GLY A 28 17.84 -7.30 -5.46
N GLY A 29 18.20 -6.34 -6.31
CA GLY A 29 18.70 -5.03 -5.90
C GLY A 29 17.66 -4.38 -4.99
N GLY A 30 17.97 -4.32 -3.70
CA GLY A 30 17.30 -3.41 -2.80
C GLY A 30 17.77 -2.02 -3.19
N ASP A 31 17.03 -1.36 -4.07
CA ASP A 31 17.20 0.08 -4.26
C ASP A 31 17.08 0.72 -2.87
N ASP A 32 18.09 1.53 -2.50
CA ASP A 32 18.20 2.28 -1.24
C ASP A 32 17.09 3.35 -1.13
N MET A 33 15.83 2.92 -1.21
CA MET A 33 14.66 3.74 -1.03
C MET A 33 14.51 3.95 0.48
N THR A 34 14.94 5.10 0.98
CA THR A 34 14.72 5.44 2.39
C THR A 34 13.26 5.81 2.59
N GLN A 35 12.52 4.98 3.32
CA GLN A 35 11.12 5.23 3.59
C GLN A 35 10.91 6.26 4.71
N ALA A 36 10.01 7.21 4.50
CA ALA A 36 9.56 8.13 5.56
C ALA A 36 8.73 7.38 6.63
N LYS A 37 8.90 7.78 7.90
CA LYS A 37 8.14 7.20 9.01
C LYS A 37 6.63 7.42 8.81
N LEU A 38 5.88 6.33 8.70
CA LEU A 38 4.42 6.38 8.61
C LEU A 38 3.80 6.59 10.00
N SER A 39 2.84 7.51 10.10
CA SER A 39 1.90 7.57 11.20
C SER A 39 0.55 7.03 10.74
N SER A 40 -0.13 6.25 11.58
CA SER A 40 -1.49 5.77 11.32
C SER A 40 -2.34 5.98 12.57
N THR A 41 -3.57 6.46 12.36
CA THR A 41 -4.57 6.61 13.43
C THR A 41 -5.60 5.49 13.38
N SER A 42 -5.98 5.03 12.19
CA SER A 42 -7.14 4.13 12.00
C SER A 42 -6.92 2.99 11.00
N ALA A 43 -5.85 3.04 10.20
CA ALA A 43 -5.50 2.02 9.23
C ALA A 43 -4.44 1.07 9.81
N ALA A 44 -4.54 -0.23 9.55
CA ALA A 44 -3.48 -1.16 9.91
C ALA A 44 -2.23 -0.91 9.04
N THR A 45 -1.06 -1.31 9.52
CA THR A 45 0.19 -1.22 8.76
C THR A 45 0.61 -2.62 8.32
N LEU A 46 0.91 -2.79 7.04
CA LEU A 46 1.46 -4.01 6.43
C LEU A 46 2.97 -3.86 6.27
N ARG A 47 3.71 -4.94 6.49
CA ARG A 47 5.16 -5.00 6.25
C ARG A 47 5.43 -5.92 5.06
N VAL A 48 5.95 -5.38 3.97
CA VAL A 48 6.24 -6.13 2.73
C VAL A 48 7.59 -5.67 2.19
N ASP A 49 8.48 -6.61 1.84
CA ASP A 49 9.83 -6.34 1.30
C ASP A 49 10.68 -5.37 2.12
N GLY A 50 10.49 -5.34 3.45
CA GLY A 50 11.20 -4.41 4.34
C GLY A 50 10.58 -3.01 4.43
N PHE A 51 9.50 -2.74 3.70
CA PHE A 51 8.77 -1.47 3.71
C PHE A 51 7.43 -1.59 4.45
N ASP A 52 7.00 -0.48 5.04
CA ASP A 52 5.69 -0.34 5.68
C ASP A 52 4.65 0.24 4.70
N PHE A 53 3.43 -0.27 4.73
CA PHE A 53 2.31 0.21 3.91
C PHE A 53 1.05 0.34 4.76
N LYS A 54 0.12 1.22 4.38
CA LYS A 54 -1.16 1.35 5.08
C LYS A 54 -2.21 0.52 4.36
N ASP A 55 -2.86 -0.37 5.09
CA ASP A 55 -4.04 -1.11 4.65
C ASP A 55 -5.27 -0.20 4.79
N LEU A 56 -5.62 0.47 3.70
CA LEU A 56 -6.65 1.51 3.66
C LEU A 56 -8.06 0.90 3.51
N ASN A 57 -8.18 -0.25 2.85
CA ASN A 57 -9.46 -0.96 2.68
C ASN A 57 -9.68 -2.09 3.71
N ARG A 58 -8.68 -2.39 4.55
CA ARG A 58 -8.70 -3.39 5.62
C ARG A 58 -8.83 -4.83 5.13
N ASN A 59 -8.26 -5.14 3.98
CA ASN A 59 -8.31 -6.49 3.42
C ASN A 59 -7.11 -7.38 3.83
N GLY A 60 -6.11 -6.81 4.52
CA GLY A 60 -4.91 -7.53 4.96
C GLY A 60 -3.93 -7.88 3.84
N ALA A 61 -4.10 -7.34 2.63
CA ALA A 61 -3.24 -7.56 1.48
C ALA A 61 -2.72 -6.22 0.96
N LEU A 62 -1.50 -6.20 0.42
CA LEU A 62 -0.95 -4.99 -0.19
C LEU A 62 -1.56 -4.80 -1.57
N ASP A 63 -2.50 -3.86 -1.69
CA ASP A 63 -3.05 -3.48 -2.99
C ASP A 63 -2.14 -2.52 -3.76
N THR A 64 -2.27 -2.49 -5.09
CA THR A 64 -1.43 -1.62 -5.94
C THR A 64 -1.63 -0.15 -5.61
N TYR A 65 -2.83 0.29 -5.26
CA TYR A 65 -3.08 1.69 -4.89
C TYR A 65 -2.43 2.12 -3.57
N GLU A 66 -2.14 1.16 -2.69
CA GLU A 66 -1.49 1.36 -1.38
C GLU A 66 0.03 1.35 -1.49
N ASP A 67 0.56 0.71 -2.54
CA ASP A 67 1.99 0.68 -2.84
C ASP A 67 2.45 2.03 -3.41
N TRP A 68 2.98 2.89 -2.53
CA TRP A 68 3.52 4.19 -2.87
C TRP A 68 4.73 4.15 -3.82
N ARG A 69 5.33 2.97 -4.04
CA ARG A 69 6.43 2.76 -5.01
C ARG A 69 5.92 2.71 -6.46
N ARG A 70 4.61 2.48 -6.65
CA ARG A 70 3.95 2.46 -7.96
C ARG A 70 3.63 3.86 -8.45
N SER A 71 3.50 4.01 -9.75
CA SER A 71 3.16 5.30 -10.34
C SER A 71 1.77 5.77 -9.90
N ALA A 72 1.55 7.08 -9.88
CA ALA A 72 0.25 7.64 -9.51
C ALA A 72 -0.88 7.12 -10.42
N GLN A 73 -0.60 6.88 -11.71
CA GLN A 73 -1.57 6.35 -12.66
C GLN A 73 -1.98 4.91 -12.31
N GLU A 74 -1.01 4.01 -12.11
CA GLU A 74 -1.30 2.62 -11.73
C GLU A 74 -2.10 2.54 -10.43
N ARG A 75 -1.78 3.42 -9.48
CA ARG A 75 -2.48 3.49 -8.19
C ARG A 75 -3.92 3.97 -8.36
N ALA A 76 -4.14 5.02 -9.15
CA ALA A 76 -5.47 5.54 -9.43
C ALA A 76 -6.33 4.50 -10.17
N ASP A 77 -5.78 3.83 -11.18
CA ASP A 77 -6.50 2.83 -11.98
C ASP A 77 -6.88 1.61 -11.11
N ASN A 78 -5.97 1.16 -10.25
CA ASN A 78 -6.26 0.08 -9.31
C ASN A 78 -7.31 0.49 -8.25
N LEU A 79 -7.26 1.71 -7.72
CA LEU A 79 -8.28 2.19 -6.79
C LEU A 79 -9.66 2.26 -7.47
N LEU A 80 -9.73 2.83 -8.68
CA LEU A 80 -10.97 2.97 -9.42
C LEU A 80 -11.55 1.61 -9.84
N SER A 81 -10.74 0.57 -10.03
CA SER A 81 -11.25 -0.77 -10.33
C SER A 81 -11.90 -1.44 -9.13
N GLN A 82 -11.51 -1.07 -7.91
CA GLN A 82 -12.07 -1.59 -6.66
C GLN A 82 -13.32 -0.84 -6.17
N MET A 83 -13.56 0.38 -6.65
CA MET A 83 -14.70 1.20 -6.22
C MET A 83 -16.00 0.88 -6.97
N THR A 84 -17.10 0.86 -6.23
CA THR A 84 -18.45 0.90 -6.76
C THR A 84 -18.76 2.25 -7.42
N LEU A 85 -19.81 2.29 -8.26
CA LEU A 85 -20.24 3.53 -8.90
C LEU A 85 -20.63 4.62 -7.88
N ALA A 86 -21.26 4.23 -6.76
CA ALA A 86 -21.65 5.14 -5.70
C ALA A 86 -20.43 5.76 -4.99
N GLU A 87 -19.40 4.96 -4.71
CA GLU A 87 -18.15 5.45 -4.13
C GLU A 87 -17.42 6.40 -5.10
N LYS A 88 -17.41 6.08 -6.40
CA LYS A 88 -16.85 6.96 -7.44
C LYS A 88 -17.58 8.31 -7.50
N ALA A 89 -18.91 8.29 -7.39
CA ALA A 89 -19.69 9.52 -7.32
C ALA A 89 -19.41 10.30 -6.02
N GLY A 90 -19.22 9.59 -4.89
CA GLY A 90 -18.90 10.19 -3.60
C GLY A 90 -17.60 10.99 -3.62
N VAL A 91 -16.55 10.48 -4.27
CA VAL A 91 -15.25 11.19 -4.36
C VAL A 91 -15.26 12.41 -5.29
N MET A 92 -16.26 12.55 -6.16
CA MET A 92 -16.42 13.73 -7.03
C MET A 92 -17.06 14.92 -6.30
N LEU A 93 -17.69 14.68 -5.14
CA LEU A 93 -18.31 15.74 -4.36
C LEU A 93 -17.24 16.49 -3.54
N HIS A 94 -16.84 17.67 -4.02
CA HIS A 94 -16.09 18.61 -3.21
C HIS A 94 -17.06 19.60 -2.54
N GLY A 95 -17.31 19.42 -1.25
CA GLY A 95 -18.16 20.34 -0.49
C GLY A 95 -17.44 21.66 -0.21
N THR A 96 -17.96 22.78 -0.72
CA THR A 96 -17.52 24.10 -0.28
C THR A 96 -18.19 24.41 1.06
N MET A 97 -17.48 24.15 2.16
CA MET A 97 -17.89 24.61 3.47
C MET A 97 -17.64 26.11 3.58
N GLN A 98 -18.70 26.94 3.57
CA GLN A 98 -18.58 28.36 3.90
C GLN A 98 -18.32 28.52 5.40
N GLY A 99 -17.04 28.43 5.79
CA GLY A 99 -16.59 28.72 7.14
C GLY A 99 -16.69 30.20 7.46
N THR A 100 -17.89 30.74 7.67
CA THR A 100 -18.01 32.01 8.37
C THR A 100 -17.97 31.71 9.87
N SER A 101 -16.87 32.09 10.53
CA SER A 101 -16.66 31.91 11.97
C SER A 101 -17.75 32.59 12.86
N LYS A 102 -18.74 33.26 12.25
CA LYS A 102 -19.91 33.83 12.93
C LYS A 102 -21.09 32.88 13.10
N VAL A 103 -21.19 31.77 12.37
CA VAL A 103 -22.39 30.89 12.40
C VAL A 103 -22.34 29.78 13.45
N MET A 104 -21.26 29.63 14.22
CA MET A 104 -21.20 28.71 15.37
C MET A 104 -21.68 29.35 16.69
N ASP A 105 -22.41 30.46 16.62
CA ASP A 105 -23.25 30.93 17.72
C ASP A 105 -24.68 30.43 17.47
N ALA A 106 -25.25 29.69 18.42
CA ALA A 106 -26.63 29.20 18.34
C ALA A 106 -27.64 30.34 18.11
N THR A 107 -27.29 31.56 18.52
CA THR A 107 -28.08 32.78 18.27
C THR A 107 -27.99 33.21 16.80
N ALA A 108 -26.80 33.16 16.20
CA ALA A 108 -26.59 33.49 14.78
C ALA A 108 -27.27 32.47 13.85
N MET A 109 -27.30 31.19 14.24
CA MET A 109 -28.05 30.16 13.51
C MET A 109 -29.56 30.41 13.51
N LYS A 110 -30.13 30.88 14.63
CA LYS A 110 -31.55 31.23 14.72
C LYS A 110 -31.93 32.40 13.82
N THR A 111 -31.06 33.40 13.71
CA THR A 111 -31.24 34.53 12.80
C THR A 111 -31.15 34.10 11.34
N TYR A 112 -30.20 33.23 10.99
CA TYR A 112 -30.05 32.74 9.61
C TYR A 112 -31.27 31.93 9.14
N VAL A 113 -31.86 31.10 10.01
CA VAL A 113 -33.10 30.36 9.70
C VAL A 113 -34.28 31.31 9.51
N SER A 114 -34.37 32.39 10.30
CA SER A 114 -35.41 33.41 10.16
C SER A 114 -35.26 34.25 8.88
N ASP A 115 -34.04 34.64 8.52
CA ASP A 115 -33.78 35.57 7.40
C ASP A 115 -33.85 34.88 6.03
N TYR A 116 -33.56 33.57 5.95
CA TYR A 116 -33.63 32.79 4.71
C TYR A 116 -34.93 31.99 4.54
N GLY A 117 -35.90 32.15 5.45
CA GLY A 117 -37.29 31.72 5.25
C GLY A 117 -37.48 30.23 4.95
N ILE A 118 -36.64 29.37 5.54
CA ILE A 118 -36.87 27.92 5.47
C ILE A 118 -37.89 27.57 6.56
N ASN A 119 -39.15 27.45 6.15
CA ASN A 119 -40.24 26.90 6.97
C ASN A 119 -40.07 25.39 7.19
#